data_AF-H3G5T4-F1
#
_entry.id   AF-H3G5T4-F1
#
_cell.length_a   1.000
_cell.length_b   1.000
_cell.length_c   1.000
_cell.angle_alpha   90.00
_cell.angle_beta   90.00
_cell.angle_gamma   90.00
#
_symmetry.space_group_name_H-M   'P 1'
#
loop_
_entity.id
_entity.type
_entity.pdbx_description
1 polymer ?
#
loop_
_entity_poly.entity_id
_entity_poly.type
_entity_poly.pdbx_seq_one_letter_code
_entity_poly.pdbx_strand_id
1 'polypeptide(L)'
;NDIKRIQGIQPGACCDECDKTMGCVGYTYVNDDPRGTQCYLKSSVDGWTKKIGVHSGTMPDLPAWSKCGDYSGFRPCVLAFYCQPWDRTNYQCIERPRCYVETNIDYYGNDIKRVTGIGPGECCEECGKTEGCDSYTYINDDPTGTQCYLKNSNGGRVEKIGAVSG
;
A
#
# COMPACT_ATOMS: atom_id res chain seq x y z
N ASN A 1 -13.67 3.27 3.86
CA ASN A 1 -12.79 2.39 3.06
C ASN A 1 -13.34 2.09 1.66
N ASP A 2 -14.53 2.58 1.26
CA ASP A 2 -15.00 2.37 -0.11
C ASP A 2 -14.28 3.32 -1.07
N ILE A 3 -13.65 2.77 -2.11
CA ILE A 3 -12.93 3.49 -3.18
C ILE A 3 -13.90 3.91 -4.28
N LYS A 4 -14.81 3.01 -4.65
CA LYS A 4 -15.70 3.19 -5.80
C LYS A 4 -17.02 2.46 -5.57
N ARG A 5 -18.12 3.11 -5.94
CA ARG A 5 -19.46 2.50 -6.01
C ARG A 5 -19.88 2.35 -7.47
N ILE A 6 -20.35 1.15 -7.84
CA ILE A 6 -20.87 0.83 -9.18
C ILE A 6 -22.32 0.36 -9.03
N GLN A 7 -23.22 0.84 -9.91
CA GLN A 7 -24.65 0.52 -9.86
C GLN A 7 -25.05 -0.36 -11.05
N GLY A 8 -26.09 -1.17 -10.89
CA GLY A 8 -26.64 -2.00 -11.98
C GLY A 8 -25.71 -3.13 -12.43
N ILE A 9 -24.83 -3.60 -11.54
CA ILE A 9 -23.79 -4.60 -11.84
C ILE A 9 -24.26 -6.02 -11.53
N GLN A 10 -23.70 -6.99 -12.26
CA GLN A 10 -23.95 -8.42 -12.06
C GLN A 10 -23.15 -8.97 -10.85
N PRO A 11 -23.65 -10.02 -10.15
CA PRO A 11 -23.03 -10.54 -8.92
C PRO A 11 -21.53 -10.89 -9.03
N GLY A 12 -21.06 -11.42 -10.17
CA GLY A 12 -19.65 -11.78 -10.39
C GLY A 12 -18.75 -10.63 -10.87
N ALA A 13 -19.34 -9.63 -11.54
CA ALA A 13 -18.56 -8.54 -12.14
C ALA A 13 -17.93 -7.60 -11.11
N CYS A 14 -18.41 -7.60 -9.86
CA CYS A 14 -17.84 -6.78 -8.79
C CYS A 14 -16.38 -7.16 -8.46
N CYS A 15 -16.04 -8.46 -8.60
CA CYS A 15 -14.67 -8.95 -8.45
C CYS A 15 -13.77 -8.45 -9.58
N ASP A 16 -14.24 -8.54 -10.83
CA ASP A 16 -13.48 -8.10 -12.00
C ASP A 16 -13.21 -6.59 -11.97
N GLU A 17 -14.18 -5.83 -11.49
CA GLU A 17 -14.03 -4.38 -11.33
C GLU A 17 -13.04 -4.05 -10.20
N CYS A 18 -12.99 -4.84 -9.13
CA CYS A 18 -11.97 -4.71 -8.10
C CYS A 18 -10.58 -5.02 -8.67
N ASP A 19 -10.42 -6.09 -9.45
CA ASP A 19 -9.12 -6.48 -10.01
C ASP A 19 -8.52 -5.40 -10.92
N LYS A 20 -9.38 -4.70 -11.69
CA LYS A 20 -8.99 -3.56 -12.54
C LYS A 20 -8.74 -2.26 -11.77
N THR A 21 -9.17 -2.19 -10.51
CA THR A 21 -9.09 -0.96 -9.71
C THR A 21 -7.88 -1.02 -8.81
N MET A 22 -6.86 -0.20 -9.10
CA MET A 22 -5.70 -0.05 -8.22
C MET A 22 -6.13 0.36 -6.81
N GLY A 23 -5.47 -0.23 -5.80
CA GLY A 23 -5.87 -0.06 -4.40
C GLY A 23 -7.04 -0.91 -3.94
N CYS A 24 -7.77 -1.61 -4.83
CA CYS A 24 -8.88 -2.44 -4.41
C CYS A 24 -8.41 -3.78 -3.84
N VAL A 25 -8.66 -3.98 -2.55
CA VAL A 25 -8.29 -5.21 -1.81
C VAL A 25 -9.51 -6.08 -1.49
N GLY A 26 -10.71 -5.60 -1.79
CA GLY A 26 -11.93 -6.37 -1.66
C GLY A 26 -13.15 -5.61 -2.14
N TYR A 27 -14.29 -6.28 -2.12
CA TYR A 27 -15.53 -5.72 -2.62
C TYR A 27 -16.73 -6.24 -1.83
N THR A 28 -17.83 -5.48 -1.91
CA THR A 28 -19.14 -5.90 -1.40
C THR A 28 -20.20 -5.64 -2.46
N TYR A 29 -20.83 -6.69 -2.93
CA TYR A 29 -22.01 -6.68 -3.76
C TYR A 29 -23.28 -6.70 -2.89
N VAL A 30 -24.26 -5.87 -3.22
CA VAL A 30 -25.54 -5.74 -2.53
C VAL A 30 -26.65 -5.92 -3.55
N ASN A 31 -27.52 -6.92 -3.35
CA ASN A 31 -28.59 -7.25 -4.28
C ASN A 31 -29.94 -6.65 -3.90
N ASP A 32 -30.09 -6.17 -2.67
CA ASP A 32 -31.36 -5.70 -2.09
C ASP A 32 -31.41 -4.17 -1.85
N ASP A 33 -30.60 -3.41 -2.58
CA ASP A 33 -30.59 -1.94 -2.48
C ASP A 33 -31.75 -1.34 -3.30
N PRO A 34 -32.53 -0.37 -2.75
CA PRO A 34 -33.62 0.29 -3.47
C PRO A 34 -33.21 0.97 -4.78
N ARG A 35 -31.92 1.24 -4.97
CA ARG A 35 -31.34 1.86 -6.17
C ARG A 35 -30.91 0.83 -7.22
N GLY A 36 -31.29 -0.44 -7.07
CA GLY A 36 -30.82 -1.56 -7.87
C GLY A 36 -29.51 -2.15 -7.34
N THR A 37 -28.96 -3.16 -8.02
CA THR A 37 -27.75 -3.85 -7.55
C THR A 37 -26.57 -2.90 -7.39
N GLN A 38 -25.82 -2.99 -6.28
CA GLN A 38 -24.67 -2.13 -6.00
C GLN A 38 -23.41 -2.97 -5.79
N CYS A 39 -22.26 -2.42 -6.18
CA CYS A 39 -20.93 -2.95 -5.87
C CYS A 39 -20.10 -1.85 -5.23
N TYR A 40 -19.50 -2.15 -4.09
CA TYR A 40 -18.64 -1.25 -3.31
C TYR A 40 -17.23 -1.83 -3.25
N LEU A 41 -16.31 -1.24 -4.00
CA LEU A 41 -14.89 -1.58 -4.02
C LEU A 41 -14.19 -0.96 -2.82
N LYS A 42 -13.27 -1.68 -2.17
CA LYS A 42 -12.70 -1.31 -0.87
C LYS A 42 -11.18 -1.27 -0.89
N SER A 43 -10.60 -0.26 -0.21
CA SER A 43 -9.15 -0.12 0.01
C SER A 43 -8.64 -0.81 1.28
N SER A 44 -9.55 -1.21 2.16
CA SER A 44 -9.28 -2.08 3.30
C SER A 44 -10.51 -2.93 3.56
N VAL A 45 -10.27 -4.17 4.02
CA VAL A 45 -11.29 -5.15 4.36
C VAL A 45 -11.35 -5.43 5.86
N ASP A 46 -11.05 -4.43 6.69
CA ASP A 46 -11.18 -4.51 8.15
C ASP A 46 -12.63 -4.29 8.60
N GLY A 47 -12.99 -4.82 9.78
CA GLY A 47 -14.28 -4.52 10.40
C GLY A 47 -15.49 -5.20 9.75
N TRP A 48 -15.35 -6.47 9.37
CA TRP A 48 -16.44 -7.27 8.82
C TRP A 48 -17.70 -7.27 9.71
N THR A 49 -18.84 -7.00 9.09
CA THR A 49 -20.15 -7.09 9.75
C THR A 49 -21.07 -8.01 8.96
N LYS A 50 -21.89 -8.78 9.68
CA LYS A 50 -22.87 -9.67 9.07
C LYS A 50 -24.08 -8.85 8.61
N LYS A 51 -24.38 -8.90 7.32
CA LYS A 51 -25.59 -8.36 6.72
C LYS A 51 -26.21 -9.39 5.78
N ILE A 52 -27.54 -9.52 5.78
CA ILE A 52 -28.26 -10.38 4.83
C ILE A 52 -28.35 -9.66 3.48
N GLY A 53 -28.33 -10.39 2.36
CA GLY A 53 -28.43 -9.79 1.03
C GLY A 53 -27.13 -9.13 0.53
N VAL A 54 -25.98 -9.51 1.10
CA VAL A 54 -24.68 -9.04 0.59
C VAL A 54 -23.75 -10.21 0.31
N HIS A 55 -22.93 -10.04 -0.72
CA HIS A 55 -21.84 -10.94 -1.04
C HIS A 55 -20.55 -10.14 -1.06
N SER A 56 -19.54 -10.57 -0.31
CA SER A 56 -18.26 -9.85 -0.26
C SER A 56 -17.11 -10.80 -0.48
N GLY A 57 -16.02 -10.27 -1.02
CA GLY A 57 -14.79 -11.02 -1.27
C GLY A 57 -13.56 -10.16 -1.03
N THR A 58 -12.46 -10.82 -0.72
CA THR A 58 -11.12 -10.23 -0.68
C THR A 58 -10.38 -10.59 -1.96
N MET A 59 -9.58 -9.65 -2.45
CA MET A 59 -8.69 -9.93 -3.58
C MET A 59 -7.46 -10.69 -3.08
N PRO A 60 -6.91 -11.63 -3.88
CA PRO A 60 -5.64 -12.26 -3.54
C PRO A 60 -4.50 -11.24 -3.58
N ASP A 61 -3.49 -11.49 -2.78
CA ASP A 61 -2.23 -10.76 -2.83
C ASP A 61 -1.53 -10.97 -4.17
N LEU A 62 -0.83 -9.95 -4.64
CA LEU A 62 -0.19 -9.94 -5.94
C LEU A 62 1.14 -10.72 -5.95
N PRO A 63 1.46 -11.44 -7.04
CA PRO A 63 2.65 -12.27 -7.10
C PRO A 63 3.94 -11.44 -7.09
N ALA A 64 5.05 -12.10 -6.75
CA ALA A 64 6.39 -11.52 -6.81
C ALA A 64 6.67 -10.82 -8.15
N TRP A 65 7.32 -9.65 -8.11
CA TRP A 65 7.75 -8.86 -9.27
C TRP A 65 6.64 -8.27 -10.14
N SER A 66 5.37 -8.49 -9.80
CA SER A 66 4.24 -7.89 -10.51
C SER A 66 4.07 -6.40 -10.18
N LYS A 67 3.41 -5.67 -11.09
CA LYS A 67 2.96 -4.30 -10.80
C LYS A 67 1.91 -4.36 -9.70
N CYS A 68 2.10 -3.59 -8.64
CA CYS A 68 1.23 -3.60 -7.46
C CYS A 68 0.48 -2.31 -7.21
N GLY A 69 0.81 -1.22 -7.89
CA GLY A 69 0.10 0.04 -7.71
C GLY A 69 0.74 1.22 -8.41
N ASP A 70 0.26 2.39 -8.01
CA ASP A 70 0.72 3.72 -8.39
C ASP A 70 0.24 4.75 -7.36
N TYR A 71 0.37 6.05 -7.66
CA TYR A 71 -0.06 7.13 -6.78
C TYR A 71 -1.55 7.13 -6.40
N SER A 72 -2.40 6.42 -7.15
CA SER A 72 -3.83 6.30 -6.84
C SER A 72 -4.16 5.22 -5.82
N GLY A 73 -3.21 4.31 -5.57
CA GLY A 73 -3.35 3.23 -4.61
C GLY A 73 -2.53 2.01 -4.99
N PHE A 74 -2.41 1.07 -4.06
CA PHE A 74 -1.70 -0.18 -4.28
C PHE A 74 -2.39 -1.37 -3.62
N ARG A 75 -2.11 -2.56 -4.15
CA ARG A 75 -2.55 -3.83 -3.60
C ARG A 75 -1.41 -4.53 -2.86
N PRO A 76 -1.71 -5.27 -1.77
CA PRO A 76 -0.70 -6.07 -1.09
C PRO A 76 -0.05 -7.12 -1.99
N CYS A 77 1.19 -7.43 -1.70
CA CYS A 77 1.98 -8.47 -2.37
C CYS A 77 2.01 -9.73 -1.50
N VAL A 78 2.29 -10.88 -2.13
CA VAL A 78 2.44 -12.17 -1.45
C VAL A 78 3.44 -12.11 -0.30
N LEU A 79 3.32 -13.06 0.64
CA LEU A 79 4.19 -13.16 1.81
C LEU A 79 5.68 -13.11 1.39
N ALA A 80 6.47 -12.33 2.13
CA ALA A 80 7.87 -11.93 1.85
C ALA A 80 8.07 -10.83 0.80
N PHE A 81 7.02 -10.29 0.18
CA PHE A 81 7.09 -9.14 -0.73
C PHE A 81 6.35 -7.93 -0.14
N TYR A 82 6.64 -6.75 -0.69
CA TYR A 82 5.89 -5.51 -0.43
C TYR A 82 5.83 -4.66 -1.68
N CYS A 83 4.91 -3.70 -1.70
CA CYS A 83 4.70 -2.85 -2.86
C CYS A 83 5.64 -1.63 -2.80
N GLN A 84 6.76 -1.67 -3.52
CA GLN A 84 7.73 -0.58 -3.58
C GLN A 84 7.33 0.47 -4.63
N PRO A 85 7.20 1.75 -4.25
CA PRO A 85 7.12 2.86 -5.18
C PRO A 85 8.47 3.13 -5.86
N TRP A 86 8.51 3.04 -7.19
CA TRP A 86 9.68 3.48 -7.98
C TRP A 86 9.49 4.90 -8.47
N ASP A 87 8.30 5.19 -8.97
CA ASP A 87 7.88 6.51 -9.40
C ASP A 87 6.38 6.64 -9.16
N ARG A 88 5.83 7.82 -9.46
CA ARG A 88 4.39 8.09 -9.32
C ARG A 88 3.47 7.07 -10.00
N THR A 89 3.88 6.42 -11.07
CA THR A 89 3.06 5.56 -11.94
C THR A 89 3.34 4.06 -11.83
N ASN A 90 4.46 3.69 -11.20
CA ASN A 90 4.96 2.32 -11.18
C ASN A 90 5.39 1.91 -9.77
N TYR A 91 4.52 1.12 -9.12
CA TYR A 91 4.89 0.41 -7.91
C TYR A 91 4.98 -1.08 -8.24
N GLN A 92 5.95 -1.77 -7.64
CA GLN A 92 6.20 -3.19 -7.92
C GLN A 92 6.33 -4.01 -6.64
N CYS A 93 5.81 -5.23 -6.67
CA CYS A 93 6.10 -6.22 -5.65
C CYS A 93 7.57 -6.59 -5.69
N ILE A 94 8.34 -6.19 -4.67
CA ILE A 94 9.73 -6.64 -4.51
C ILE A 94 9.93 -7.33 -3.17
N GLU A 95 11.03 -8.08 -3.08
CA GLU A 95 11.39 -8.79 -1.86
C GLU A 95 11.53 -7.81 -0.69
N ARG A 96 10.93 -8.18 0.44
CA ARG A 96 10.93 -7.37 1.65
C ARG A 96 12.32 -7.37 2.27
N PRO A 97 12.85 -6.21 2.70
CA PRO A 97 14.07 -6.19 3.50
C PRO A 97 13.85 -6.86 4.85
N ARG A 98 14.92 -6.99 5.65
CA ARG A 98 14.80 -7.55 7.01
C ARG A 98 13.97 -6.70 7.96
N CYS A 99 13.85 -5.40 7.67
CA CYS A 99 13.01 -4.49 8.43
C CYS A 99 11.52 -4.68 8.08
N TYR A 100 10.67 -4.22 8.99
CA TYR A 100 9.28 -3.99 8.67
C TYR A 100 9.17 -2.92 7.57
N VAL A 101 8.07 -2.92 6.80
CA VAL A 101 7.87 -1.95 5.71
C VAL A 101 6.42 -1.53 5.61
N GLU A 102 6.21 -0.24 5.41
CA GLU A 102 4.93 0.37 5.11
C GLU A 102 5.06 1.34 3.93
N THR A 103 4.32 1.04 2.88
CA THR A 103 4.24 1.84 1.67
C THR A 103 3.32 3.05 1.88
N ASN A 104 3.69 4.17 1.25
CA ASN A 104 3.01 5.47 1.31
C ASN A 104 2.95 6.11 2.70
N ILE A 105 3.94 5.82 3.55
CA ILE A 105 4.04 6.43 4.88
C ILE A 105 5.40 7.08 5.07
N ASP A 106 5.40 8.26 5.68
CA ASP A 106 6.57 8.97 6.22
C ASP A 106 6.51 8.94 7.75
N TYR A 107 7.61 8.56 8.39
CA TYR A 107 7.82 8.79 9.82
C TYR A 107 8.32 10.23 9.99
N TYR A 108 7.41 11.20 9.90
CA TYR A 108 7.78 12.60 9.78
C TYR A 108 8.58 13.11 10.99
N GLY A 109 9.71 13.78 10.72
CA GLY A 109 10.64 14.27 11.74
C GLY A 109 11.59 13.19 12.26
N ASN A 110 12.17 13.42 13.44
CA ASN A 110 13.08 12.50 14.15
C ASN A 110 14.34 12.10 13.35
N ASP A 111 14.67 12.86 12.30
CA ASP A 111 15.80 12.60 11.42
C ASP A 111 17.13 12.78 12.16
N ILE A 112 17.94 11.73 12.17
CA ILE A 112 19.30 11.76 12.75
C ILE A 112 20.38 11.74 11.67
N LYS A 113 20.07 11.18 10.49
CA LYS A 113 21.00 11.11 9.35
C LYS A 113 20.24 10.98 8.05
N ARG A 114 20.79 11.57 6.98
CA ARG A 114 20.30 11.40 5.60
C ARG A 114 21.38 10.73 4.76
N VAL A 115 21.00 9.69 4.03
CA VAL A 115 21.85 8.97 3.06
C VAL A 115 21.20 9.04 1.69
N THR A 116 21.98 9.26 0.64
CA THR A 116 21.46 9.42 -0.73
C THR A 116 22.09 8.41 -1.68
N GLY A 117 21.38 8.05 -2.75
CA GLY A 117 21.92 7.17 -3.80
C GLY A 117 21.95 5.69 -3.43
N ILE A 118 21.17 5.28 -2.43
CA ILE A 118 20.98 3.89 -2.01
C ILE A 118 19.56 3.40 -2.32
N GLY A 119 19.36 2.09 -2.34
CA GLY A 119 18.07 1.42 -2.49
C GLY A 119 17.27 1.31 -1.19
N PRO A 120 16.00 0.90 -1.27
CA PRO A 120 15.13 0.78 -0.08
C PRO A 120 15.63 -0.28 0.91
N GLY A 121 16.17 -1.40 0.42
CA GLY A 121 16.75 -2.43 1.28
C GLY A 121 18.03 -1.97 1.99
N GLU A 122 18.87 -1.21 1.28
CA GLU A 122 20.07 -0.61 1.84
C GLU A 122 19.74 0.43 2.91
N CYS A 123 18.64 1.17 2.77
CA CYS A 123 18.19 2.13 3.78
C CYS A 123 17.88 1.45 5.13
N CYS A 124 17.20 0.29 5.10
CA CYS A 124 17.01 -0.56 6.28
C CYS A 124 18.34 -1.01 6.90
N GLU A 125 19.29 -1.48 6.07
CA GLU A 125 20.60 -1.91 6.55
C GLU A 125 21.41 -0.77 7.17
N GLU A 126 21.38 0.42 6.57
CA GLU A 126 22.06 1.60 7.10
C GLU A 126 21.46 2.07 8.43
N CYS A 127 20.14 1.93 8.61
CA CYS A 127 19.53 2.13 9.92
C CYS A 127 20.09 1.13 10.94
N GLY A 128 20.10 -0.16 10.61
CA GLY A 128 20.61 -1.21 11.51
C GLY A 128 22.09 -1.06 11.90
N LYS A 129 22.89 -0.31 11.11
CA LYS A 129 24.30 0.01 11.40
C LYS A 129 24.48 1.35 12.14
N THR A 130 23.46 2.20 12.17
CA THR A 130 23.57 3.56 12.72
C THR A 130 23.11 3.56 14.17
N GLU A 131 24.03 3.89 15.08
CA GLU A 131 23.71 4.02 16.51
C GLU A 131 22.59 5.04 16.74
N GLY A 132 21.57 4.64 17.50
CA GLY A 132 20.40 5.46 17.78
C GLY A 132 19.35 5.49 16.66
N CYS A 133 19.53 4.75 15.57
CA CYS A 133 18.47 4.56 14.58
C CYS A 133 17.46 3.52 15.07
N ASP A 134 16.19 3.90 15.05
CA ASP A 134 15.01 3.09 15.38
C ASP A 134 14.21 2.75 14.13
N SER A 135 14.13 3.69 13.18
CA SER A 135 13.32 3.55 11.98
C SER A 135 13.88 4.38 10.82
N TYR A 136 13.32 4.22 9.64
CA TYR A 136 13.71 4.98 8.46
C TYR A 136 12.51 5.36 7.59
N THR A 137 12.71 6.38 6.75
CA THR A 137 11.83 6.67 5.60
C THR A 137 12.69 6.78 4.35
N TYR A 138 12.32 6.01 3.34
CA TYR A 138 12.92 5.97 2.03
C TYR A 138 12.02 6.64 0.98
N ILE A 139 12.60 7.44 0.10
CA ILE A 139 11.91 8.09 -1.02
C ILE A 139 12.74 7.84 -2.29
N ASN A 140 12.14 7.14 -3.26
CA ASN A 140 12.80 6.83 -4.52
C ASN A 140 12.76 8.01 -5.51
N ASP A 141 11.59 8.63 -5.64
CA ASP A 141 11.27 9.66 -6.65
C ASP A 141 11.43 11.09 -6.08
N ASP A 142 12.63 11.40 -5.58
CA ASP A 142 12.99 12.76 -5.17
C ASP A 142 13.85 13.45 -6.26
N PRO A 143 13.64 14.76 -6.54
CA PRO A 143 14.39 15.48 -7.58
C PRO A 143 15.91 15.46 -7.41
N THR A 144 16.41 15.19 -6.20
CA THR A 144 17.83 15.12 -5.87
C THR A 144 18.39 13.69 -5.83
N GLY A 145 17.62 12.72 -6.33
CA GLY A 145 17.94 11.29 -6.28
C GLY A 145 17.39 10.63 -5.03
N THR A 146 17.60 9.32 -4.87
CA THR A 146 16.99 8.56 -3.77
C THR A 146 17.40 9.13 -2.41
N GLN A 147 16.43 9.23 -1.50
CA GLN A 147 16.64 9.75 -0.14
C GLN A 147 16.32 8.66 0.87
N CYS A 148 17.24 8.42 1.80
CA CYS A 148 17.06 7.59 2.97
C CYS A 148 17.23 8.44 4.22
N TYR A 149 16.14 8.65 4.95
CA TYR A 149 16.11 9.37 6.20
C TYR A 149 16.12 8.38 7.35
N LEU A 150 17.23 8.32 8.08
CA LEU A 150 17.38 7.51 9.28
C LEU A 150 16.88 8.30 10.48
N LYS A 151 16.12 7.63 11.35
CA LYS A 151 15.32 8.27 12.39
C LYS A 151 15.48 7.56 13.72
N ASN A 152 15.38 8.31 14.81
CA ASN A 152 15.43 7.74 16.17
C ASN A 152 14.04 7.39 16.76
N SER A 153 12.97 7.58 15.99
CA SER A 153 11.62 7.13 16.36
C SER A 153 10.72 7.05 15.13
N ASN A 154 9.84 6.05 15.10
CA ASN A 154 8.74 5.95 14.14
C ASN A 154 7.51 6.84 14.47
N GLY A 155 7.63 7.71 15.49
CA GLY A 155 6.63 8.73 15.79
C GLY A 155 6.44 9.70 14.62
N GLY A 156 5.26 10.33 14.53
CA GLY A 156 4.95 11.26 13.44
C GLY A 156 4.52 10.58 12.14
N ARG A 157 4.01 9.34 12.21
CA ARG A 157 3.39 8.64 11.07
C ARG A 157 2.38 9.52 10.34
N VAL A 158 2.66 9.81 9.06
CA VAL A 158 1.75 10.51 8.16
C VAL A 158 1.74 9.85 6.79
N GLU A 159 0.61 9.92 6.11
CA GLU A 159 0.51 9.48 4.73
C GLU A 159 1.37 10.37 3.82
N LYS A 160 2.24 9.74 3.04
CA LYS A 160 3.07 10.38 2.02
C LYS A 160 3.25 9.44 0.84
N ILE A 161 2.48 9.69 -0.21
CA ILE A 161 2.51 8.90 -1.44
C ILE A 161 3.95 8.81 -1.98
N GLY A 162 4.40 7.59 -2.26
CA GLY A 162 5.74 7.31 -2.77
C GLY A 162 6.82 7.08 -1.71
N ALA A 163 6.54 7.35 -0.43
CA ALA A 163 7.46 7.04 0.66
C ALA A 163 7.34 5.57 1.09
N VAL A 164 8.43 5.01 1.61
CA VAL A 164 8.46 3.68 2.24
C VAL A 164 9.14 3.81 3.58
N SER A 165 8.45 3.46 4.65
CA SER A 165 9.00 3.55 6.00
C SER A 165 9.12 2.17 6.66
N GLY A 166 10.07 2.01 7.58
CA GLY A 166 10.36 0.73 8.23
C GLY A 166 11.11 0.85 9.54
#